data_AF-A0A3R7FRW7-F1
#
_entry.id   AF-A0A3R7FRW7-F1
#
_cell.length_a   1.000
_cell.length_b   1.000
_cell.length_c   1.000
_cell.angle_alpha   90.00
_cell.angle_beta   90.00
_cell.angle_gamma   90.00
#
_symmetry.space_group_name_H-M   'P 1'
#
loop_
_entity.id
_entity.type
_entity.pdbx_description
1 polymer ?
#
loop_
_entity_poly.entity_id
_entity_poly.type
_entity_poly.pdbx_seq_one_letter_code
_entity_poly.pdbx_strand_id
1 'polypeptide(L)' 'MARSEINIFYIISFLCSILLIGYIWLVFLPAFENSVAYDSIRNVAFLVTALLLVSAAIQIFLAVIKERPRRP' A
#
# COMPACT_ATOMS: atom_id res chain seq x y z
N MET A 1 -24.74 -1.28 -19.86
CA MET A 1 -24.02 -2.23 -19.00
C MET A 1 -22.68 -1.60 -18.67
N ALA A 2 -22.57 -0.94 -17.51
CA ALA A 2 -21.37 -0.21 -17.13
C ALA A 2 -20.26 -1.21 -16.85
N ARG A 3 -19.38 -1.41 -17.83
CA ARG A 3 -18.10 -2.10 -17.65
C ARG A 3 -17.22 -1.11 -16.88
N SER A 4 -17.39 -1.05 -15.56
CA SER A 4 -16.34 -0.46 -14.71
C SER A 4 -15.14 -1.38 -14.89
N GLU A 5 -14.29 -1.06 -15.87
CA GLU A 5 -12.94 -1.61 -15.97
C GLU A 5 -12.13 -1.05 -14.79
N ILE A 6 -12.50 -1.47 -13.57
CA ILE A 6 -11.66 -1.29 -12.40
C ILE A 6 -10.38 -2.01 -12.77
N ASN A 7 -9.37 -1.21 -13.07
CA ASN A 7 -8.13 -1.69 -13.65
C ASN A 7 -7.50 -2.65 -12.63
N ILE A 8 -7.57 -3.95 -12.93
CA ILE A 8 -7.18 -5.06 -12.04
C ILE A 8 -5.79 -4.86 -11.43
N PHE A 9 -4.90 -4.18 -12.16
CA PHE A 9 -3.59 -3.74 -11.68
C PHE A 9 -3.63 -2.90 -10.40
N TYR A 10 -4.61 -2.02 -10.23
CA TYR A 10 -4.78 -1.24 -8.99
C TYR A 10 -5.23 -2.11 -7.82
N ILE A 11 -6.14 -3.07 -8.06
CA ILE A 11 -6.60 -4.00 -7.02
C ILE A 11 -5.44 -4.87 -6.53
N ILE A 12 -4.67 -5.44 -7.48
CA ILE A 12 -3.51 -6.28 -7.15
C ILE A 12 -2.43 -5.47 -6.42
N SER A 13 -2.12 -4.25 -6.88
CA SER A 13 -1.13 -3.38 -6.22
C SER A 13 -1.56 -2.97 -4.81
N PHE A 14 -2.85 -2.66 -4.62
CA PHE A 14 -3.40 -2.35 -3.30
C PHE A 14 -3.31 -3.54 -2.35
N LEU A 15 -3.71 -4.73 -2.83
CA LEU A 15 -3.60 -5.97 -2.05
C LEU A 15 -2.15 -6.27 -1.66
N CYS A 16 -1.21 -6.12 -2.61
CA CYS A 16 0.21 -6.32 -2.36
C CYS A 16 0.75 -5.31 -1.34
N SER A 17 0.30 -4.05 -1.39
CA SER A 17 0.68 -3.02 -0.42
C SER A 17 0.22 -3.37 1.00
N ILE A 18 -1.02 -3.86 1.16
CA ILE A 18 -1.54 -4.31 2.47
C ILE A 18 -0.75 -5.51 2.98
N LEU A 19 -0.52 -6.51 2.14
CA LEU A 19 0.25 -7.71 2.52
C LEU A 19 1.66 -7.34 2.97
N LEU A 20 2.30 -6.40 2.27
CA LEU A 20 3.64 -5.94 2.61
C LEU A 20 3.67 -5.21 3.96
N ILE A 21 2.69 -4.34 4.24
CA ILE A 21 2.55 -3.70 5.56
C ILE A 21 2.39 -4.77 6.64
N GLY A 22 1.48 -5.72 6.44
CA GLY A 22 1.25 -6.82 7.40
C GLY A 22 2.53 -7.62 7.67
N TYR A 23 3.26 -7.98 6.62
CA TYR A 23 4.54 -8.70 6.74
C TYR A 23 5.58 -7.89 7.52
N ILE A 24 5.73 -6.59 7.21
CA ILE A 24 6.71 -5.73 7.88
C ILE A 24 6.44 -5.71 9.39
N TRP A 25 5.18 -5.57 9.81
CA TRP A 25 4.83 -5.39 11.22
C TRP A 25 4.73 -6.71 12.00
N LEU A 26 4.18 -7.77 11.40
CA LEU A 26 3.90 -9.03 12.10
C LEU A 26 5.03 -10.05 12.04
N VAL A 27 5.91 -9.94 11.05
CA VAL A 27 6.97 -10.93 10.81
C VAL A 27 8.34 -10.27 10.85
N PHE A 28 8.56 -9.23 10.03
CA PHE A 28 9.87 -8.62 9.89
C PHE A 28 10.31 -7.89 11.15
N LEU A 29 9.50 -6.99 11.70
CA LEU A 29 9.83 -6.23 12.91
C LEU A 29 10.12 -7.11 14.14
N PRO A 30 9.26 -8.07 14.52
CA PRO A 30 9.51 -8.93 15.68
C PRO A 30 10.76 -9.81 15.51
N ALA A 31 11.13 -10.16 14.27
CA ALA A 31 12.38 -10.90 14.03
C ALA A 31 13.64 -10.13 14.47
N PHE A 32 13.57 -8.80 14.63
CA PHE A 32 14.68 -7.96 15.07
C PHE A 32 14.54 -7.44 16.50
N GLU A 33 13.51 -7.80 17.28
CA GLU A 33 13.26 -7.26 18.63
C GLU A 33 14.46 -7.39 19.59
N ASN A 34 15.27 -8.43 19.44
CA ASN A 34 16.44 -8.68 20.28
C ASN A 34 17.75 -8.15 19.68
N SER A 35 17.67 -7.41 18.57
CA SER A 35 18.83 -6.86 17.87
C SER A 35 19.02 -5.39 18.19
N VAL A 36 20.28 -4.96 18.28
CA VAL A 36 20.68 -3.54 18.40
C VAL A 36 20.20 -2.68 17.22
N ALA A 37 19.84 -3.31 16.09
CA ALA A 37 19.34 -2.62 14.91
C ALA A 37 17.82 -2.36 14.95
N TYR A 38 17.09 -2.82 15.98
CA TYR A 38 15.63 -2.74 16.04
C TYR A 38 15.09 -1.32 15.84
N ASP A 39 15.64 -0.33 16.57
CA ASP A 39 15.17 1.07 16.47
C ASP A 39 15.35 1.65 15.06
N SER A 40 16.50 1.38 14.44
CA SER A 40 16.77 1.81 13.06
C SER A 40 15.80 1.15 12.08
N ILE A 41 15.59 -0.16 12.21
CA ILE A 41 14.69 -0.93 11.34
C ILE A 41 13.24 -0.49 11.54
N ARG A 42 12.84 -0.17 12.77
CA ARG A 42 11.52 0.35 13.12
C ARG A 42 11.24 1.69 12.46
N ASN A 43 12.19 2.62 12.48
CA ASN A 43 12.04 3.89 11.75
C ASN A 43 11.90 3.68 10.24
N VAL A 44 12.68 2.77 9.65
CA VAL A 44 12.55 2.43 8.22
C VAL A 44 11.18 1.79 7.94
N ALA A 45 10.70 0.89 8.79
CA ALA A 45 9.39 0.27 8.68
C ALA A 45 8.26 1.31 8.70
N PHE A 46 8.34 2.30 9.59
CA PHE A 46 7.41 3.43 9.61
C PHE A 46 7.45 4.24 8.31
N LEU A 47 8.65 4.58 7.83
CA LEU A 47 8.82 5.32 6.58
C LEU A 47 8.22 4.55 5.39
N VAL A 48 8.54 3.27 5.25
CA VAL A 48 8.02 2.40 4.18
C VAL A 48 6.49 2.28 4.28
N THR A 49 5.95 2.09 5.49
CA THR A 49 4.50 2.05 5.72
C THR A 49 3.83 3.35 5.28
N ALA A 50 4.42 4.51 5.59
CA ALA A 50 3.91 5.80 5.17
C ALA A 50 3.92 5.95 3.63
N LEU A 51 5.00 5.55 2.96
CA LEU A 51 5.07 5.56 1.50
C LEU A 51 4.01 4.62 0.87
N LEU A 52 3.80 3.44 1.45
CA LEU A 52 2.78 2.49 0.98
C LEU A 52 1.36 3.05 1.14
N LEU A 53 1.08 3.76 2.24
CA LEU A 53 -0.21 4.43 2.43
C LEU A 53 -0.43 5.55 1.40
N VAL A 54 0.60 6.36 1.12
CA VAL A 54 0.53 7.39 0.07
C VAL A 54 0.28 6.74 -1.30
N SER A 55 1.00 5.66 -1.60
CA SER A 55 0.80 4.89 -2.84
C SER A 55 -0.63 4.36 -2.94
N ALA A 56 -1.16 3.75 -1.88
CA ALA A 56 -2.52 3.25 -1.84
C ALA A 56 -3.55 4.37 -2.04
N ALA A 57 -3.35 5.53 -1.43
CA ALA A 57 -4.21 6.70 -1.63
C ALA A 57 -4.21 7.18 -3.08
N ILE A 58 -3.04 7.24 -3.73
CA ILE A 58 -2.93 7.61 -5.16
C ILE A 58 -3.63 6.58 -6.05
N GLN A 59 -3.45 5.28 -5.78
CA GLN A 59 -4.12 4.20 -6.53
C GLN A 59 -5.65 4.33 -6.43
N ILE A 60 -6.18 4.59 -5.23
CA ILE A 60 -7.63 4.82 -5.01
C ILE A 60 -8.09 6.09 -5.73
N PHE A 61 -7.34 7.19 -5.62
CA PHE A 61 -7.67 8.46 -6.27
C PHE A 61 -7.74 8.34 -7.80
N LEU A 62 -6.77 7.67 -8.41
CA LEU A 62 -6.75 7.39 -9.85
C LEU A 62 -7.90 6.46 -10.27
N ALA A 63 -8.24 5.46 -9.46
CA ALA A 63 -9.36 4.58 -9.71
C ALA A 63 -10.70 5.36 -9.72
N VAL A 64 -10.94 6.21 -8.71
CA VAL A 64 -12.17 7.00 -8.57
C VAL A 64 -12.30 8.08 -9.66
N ILE A 65 -11.21 8.76 -10.02
CA ILE A 65 -11.24 9.80 -11.06
C ILE A 65 -11.50 9.21 -12.43
N LYS A 66 -10.95 8.03 -12.74
CA LYS A 66 -11.18 7.37 -14.04
C LYS A 66 -12.65 6.97 -14.23
N GLU A 67 -13.41 6.76 -13.15
CA GLU A 67 -14.84 6.46 -13.21
C GLU A 67 -15.74 7.69 -13.40
N ARG A 68 -15.23 8.93 -13.29
CA ARG A 68 -16.01 10.11 -13.72
C ARG A 68 -16.08 10.11 -15.25
N PRO A 69 -17.25 9.90 -15.87
CA PRO A 69 -17.35 10.01 -17.32
C PRO A 69 -16.98 11.45 -17.69
N ARG A 70 -16.01 11.61 -18.61
CA ARG A 70 -15.89 12.86 -19.37
C ARG A 70 -17.26 13.07 -20.02
N ARG A 71 -18.08 13.95 -19.46
CA ARG A 71 -19.21 14.47 -20.21
C ARG A 71 -18.64 15.29 -21.38
N PRO A 72 -19.22 15.14 -22.58
CA PRO A 72 -18.75 15.80 -23.80
C PRO A 72 -18.77 17.32 -23.67
#